data_AF-Q5TLT6-F1
#
_entry.id   AF-Q5TLT6-F1
#
_cell.length_a   1.000
_cell.length_b   1.000
_cell.length_c   1.000
_cell.angle_alpha   90.00
_cell.angle_beta   90.00
_cell.angle_gamma   90.00
#
_symmetry.space_group_name_H-M   'P 1'
#
loop_
_entity.id
_entity.type
_entity.pdbx_description
1 polymer ?
#
loop_
_entity_poly.entity_id
_entity_poly.type
_entity_poly.pdbx_seq_one_letter_code
_entity_poly.pdbx_strand_id
1 'polypeptide(L)'
;AQAAGRSSQFCISTGKTIPAEHGDLQECFDGTIGPETLYKIEDSRVKESAKKSLLLHEVLSSISFGSLGAENTRGGNGKDGCNLVRADNNGILKGGSPTRHNLTWGGGVMNFGS
;
A
#
# COMPACT_ATOMS: atom_id res chain seq x y z
N ALA A 1 1.95 -4.28 -3.56
CA ALA A 1 1.91 -5.75 -3.43
C ALA A 1 2.76 -6.42 -4.50
N GLN A 2 2.43 -6.27 -5.80
CA GLN A 2 3.17 -6.94 -6.88
C GLN A 2 4.58 -6.40 -7.16
N ALA A 3 4.87 -5.15 -6.79
CA ALA A 3 6.21 -4.58 -6.86
C ALA A 3 7.11 -5.15 -5.74
N ALA A 4 7.50 -6.41 -5.91
CA ALA A 4 8.28 -7.20 -4.97
C ALA A 4 9.24 -8.11 -5.74
N GLY A 5 10.53 -8.04 -5.41
CA GLY A 5 11.58 -8.92 -5.90
C GLY A 5 11.72 -10.18 -5.05
N ARG A 6 12.73 -11.01 -5.38
CA ARG A 6 12.99 -12.28 -4.67
C ARG A 6 13.51 -12.09 -3.24
N SER A 7 14.21 -11.00 -2.96
CA SER A 7 14.64 -10.61 -1.61
C SER A 7 15.07 -9.13 -1.60
N SER A 8 14.94 -8.50 -0.43
CA SER A 8 15.34 -7.11 -0.09
C SER A 8 14.83 -5.96 -0.96
N GLN A 9 14.15 -6.20 -2.09
CA GLN A 9 13.55 -5.15 -2.92
C GLN A 9 12.03 -5.32 -2.94
N PHE A 10 11.28 -4.37 -2.36
CA PHE A 10 9.83 -4.44 -2.30
C PHE A 10 9.22 -3.09 -1.90
N CYS A 11 7.93 -2.92 -2.19
CA CYS A 11 7.19 -1.71 -1.86
C CYS A 11 6.25 -1.83 -0.66
N ILE A 12 6.07 -3.02 -0.08
CA ILE A 12 5.30 -3.21 1.16
C ILE A 12 6.13 -4.05 2.12
N SER A 13 6.44 -3.46 3.28
CA SER A 13 7.20 -4.08 4.36
C SER A 13 6.30 -4.47 5.51
N THR A 14 6.66 -5.55 6.21
CA THR A 14 6.05 -5.98 7.48
C THR A 14 7.08 -5.95 8.61
N GLY A 15 8.10 -5.10 8.50
CA GLY A 15 9.26 -5.04 9.40
C GLY A 15 10.33 -6.10 9.13
N LYS A 16 10.09 -6.98 8.16
CA LYS A 16 11.03 -8.02 7.70
C LYS A 16 11.87 -7.53 6.51
N THR A 17 12.94 -8.27 6.19
CA THR A 17 13.81 -8.06 5.02
C THR A 17 13.30 -8.74 3.74
N ILE A 18 12.13 -9.37 3.81
CA ILE A 18 11.45 -10.00 2.68
C ILE A 18 10.14 -9.24 2.37
N PRO A 19 9.63 -9.32 1.13
CA PRO A 19 8.36 -8.71 0.78
C PRO A 19 7.20 -9.25 1.62
N ALA A 20 6.19 -8.40 1.85
CA ALA A 20 4.93 -8.86 2.43
C ALA A 20 4.23 -9.85 1.49
N GLU A 21 3.79 -10.99 2.02
CA GLU A 21 3.03 -12.00 1.29
C GLU A 21 1.54 -11.94 1.65
N HIS A 22 0.71 -12.80 1.03
CA HIS A 22 -0.72 -12.80 1.28
C HIS A 22 -1.08 -13.05 2.76
N GLY A 23 -0.29 -13.84 3.47
CA GLY A 23 -0.46 -14.08 4.90
C GLY A 23 -0.25 -12.84 5.78
N ASP A 24 0.53 -11.85 5.31
CA ASP A 24 0.66 -10.55 5.97
C ASP A 24 -0.42 -9.55 5.49
N LEU A 25 -0.86 -9.68 4.23
CA LEU A 25 -1.82 -8.79 3.56
C LEU A 25 -3.23 -9.39 3.48
N GLN A 26 -3.68 -10.03 4.56
CA GLN A 26 -4.91 -10.82 4.58
C GLN A 26 -6.16 -10.00 4.26
N GLU A 27 -6.18 -8.70 4.56
CA GLU A 27 -7.34 -7.85 4.20
C GLU A 27 -7.39 -7.50 2.70
N CYS A 28 -6.30 -7.74 1.98
CA CYS A 28 -6.18 -7.43 0.56
C CYS A 28 -6.40 -8.65 -0.34
N PHE A 29 -5.93 -9.84 0.08
CA PHE A 29 -5.90 -11.04 -0.77
C PHE A 29 -6.45 -12.28 -0.07
N ASP A 30 -7.22 -13.09 -0.81
CA ASP A 30 -7.77 -14.39 -0.40
C ASP A 30 -6.88 -15.58 -0.80
N GLY A 31 -5.60 -15.32 -1.09
CA GLY A 31 -4.64 -16.31 -1.56
C GLY A 31 -3.38 -15.65 -2.09
N THR A 32 -2.52 -16.41 -2.79
CA THR A 32 -1.29 -15.90 -3.40
C THR A 32 -1.55 -14.58 -4.15
N ILE A 33 -0.71 -13.56 -3.89
CA ILE A 33 -0.88 -12.21 -4.43
C ILE A 33 -1.03 -12.26 -5.96
N GLY A 34 -2.21 -11.85 -6.44
CA GLY A 34 -2.55 -11.86 -7.85
C GLY A 34 -3.90 -11.18 -8.10
N PRO A 35 -4.27 -10.95 -9.38
CA PRO A 35 -5.52 -10.30 -9.71
C PRO A 35 -6.76 -11.09 -9.26
N GLU A 36 -6.72 -12.42 -9.40
CA GLU A 36 -7.87 -13.29 -9.07
C GLU A 36 -8.07 -13.54 -7.58
N THR A 37 -7.10 -13.13 -6.74
CA THR A 37 -7.16 -13.29 -5.29
C THR A 37 -7.54 -11.99 -4.58
N LEU A 38 -7.78 -10.89 -5.30
CA LEU A 38 -8.40 -9.70 -4.74
C LEU A 38 -9.88 -9.97 -4.42
N TYR A 39 -10.35 -9.49 -3.27
CA TYR A 39 -11.75 -9.61 -2.89
C TYR A 39 -12.69 -8.91 -3.88
N LYS A 40 -13.68 -9.65 -4.39
CA LYS A 40 -14.74 -9.21 -5.30
C LYS A 40 -15.99 -8.84 -4.49
N ILE A 41 -16.88 -8.05 -5.10
CA ILE A 41 -18.08 -7.52 -4.43
C ILE A 41 -19.00 -8.61 -3.87
N GLU A 42 -19.03 -9.78 -4.50
CA GLU A 42 -19.89 -10.91 -4.08
C GLU A 42 -19.23 -11.87 -3.10
N ASP A 43 -17.96 -11.68 -2.75
CA ASP A 43 -17.23 -12.56 -1.85
C ASP A 43 -17.80 -12.48 -0.42
N SER A 44 -17.71 -13.61 0.29
CA SER A 44 -18.28 -13.76 1.64
C SER A 44 -17.81 -12.66 2.59
N ARG A 45 -16.51 -12.35 2.60
CA ARG A 45 -15.92 -11.32 3.45
C ARG A 45 -16.49 -9.93 3.19
N VAL A 46 -16.79 -9.59 1.93
CA VAL A 46 -17.38 -8.29 1.56
C VAL A 46 -18.85 -8.24 1.99
N LYS A 47 -19.60 -9.33 1.82
CA LYS A 47 -20.97 -9.44 2.31
C LYS A 47 -21.06 -9.40 3.85
N GLU A 48 -20.07 -9.96 4.53
CA GLU A 48 -19.97 -9.91 5.99
C GLU A 48 -19.55 -8.53 6.50
N SER A 49 -18.71 -7.79 5.77
CA SER A 49 -18.32 -6.43 6.15
C SER A 49 -19.53 -5.48 6.19
N ALA A 50 -20.49 -5.65 5.27
CA ALA A 50 -21.75 -4.90 5.24
C ALA A 50 -22.67 -5.15 6.45
N LYS A 51 -22.42 -6.22 7.22
CA LYS A 51 -23.18 -6.55 8.45
C LYS A 51 -22.52 -6.00 9.72
N LYS A 52 -21.31 -5.43 9.62
CA LYS A 52 -20.62 -4.83 10.77
C LYS A 52 -21.34 -3.55 11.18
N SER A 53 -21.39 -3.28 12.47
CA SER A 53 -21.93 -2.03 13.04
C SER A 53 -20.99 -0.83 12.88
N LEU A 54 -20.20 -0.79 11.80
CA LEU A 54 -19.25 0.29 11.52
C LEU A 54 -19.89 1.29 10.56
N LEU A 55 -19.81 2.56 10.92
CA LEU A 55 -20.26 3.67 10.10
C LEU A 55 -19.14 4.13 9.16
N LEU A 56 -19.52 4.75 8.04
CA LEU A 56 -18.59 5.20 7.02
C LEU A 56 -17.47 6.10 7.57
N HIS A 57 -17.80 7.03 8.46
CA HIS A 57 -16.83 7.97 9.02
C HIS A 57 -15.80 7.30 9.94
N GLU A 58 -16.16 6.21 10.61
CA GLU A 58 -15.26 5.42 11.47
C GLU A 58 -14.24 4.69 10.59
N VAL A 59 -14.71 4.06 9.51
CA VAL A 59 -13.85 3.35 8.56
C VAL A 59 -12.89 4.32 7.85
N LEU A 60 -13.37 5.50 7.42
CA LEU A 60 -12.51 6.52 6.83
C LEU A 60 -11.46 7.07 7.81
N SER A 61 -11.84 7.27 9.07
CA SER A 61 -10.91 7.77 10.08
C SER A 61 -9.80 6.77 10.38
N SER A 62 -10.06 5.47 10.25
CA SER A 62 -9.10 4.41 10.57
C SER A 62 -7.80 4.45 9.74
N ILE A 63 -7.86 5.00 8.52
CA ILE A 63 -6.69 5.14 7.63
C ILE A 63 -6.06 6.54 7.69
N SER A 64 -6.54 7.41 8.58
CA SER A 64 -5.98 8.76 8.75
C SER A 64 -4.57 8.70 9.33
N PHE A 65 -3.76 9.73 9.08
CA PHE A 65 -2.43 9.84 9.68
C PHE A 65 -2.50 9.88 11.23
N GLY A 66 -3.57 10.43 11.80
CA GLY A 66 -3.76 10.46 13.26
C GLY A 66 -4.01 9.07 13.86
N SER A 67 -4.68 8.18 13.12
CA SER A 67 -4.95 6.80 13.55
C SER A 67 -3.78 5.85 13.26
N LEU A 68 -3.13 5.99 12.10
CA LEU A 68 -2.01 5.12 11.72
C LEU A 68 -0.69 5.57 12.36
N GLY A 69 -0.39 6.86 12.34
CA GLY A 69 0.92 7.40 12.71
C GLY A 69 2.02 7.09 11.68
N ALA A 70 3.16 7.77 11.86
CA ALA A 70 4.28 7.67 10.92
C ALA A 70 4.92 6.28 10.90
N GLU A 71 4.99 5.62 12.06
CA GLU A 71 5.68 4.32 12.25
C GLU A 71 4.93 3.16 11.58
N ASN A 72 3.59 3.20 11.55
CA ASN A 72 2.79 2.20 10.83
C ASN A 72 2.66 2.52 9.33
N THR A 73 2.97 3.76 8.91
CA THR A 73 2.91 4.16 7.50
C THR A 73 4.24 3.92 6.78
N ARG A 74 5.38 4.20 7.43
CA ARG A 74 6.72 4.05 6.87
C ARG A 74 7.39 2.79 7.43
N GLY A 75 7.44 1.73 6.63
CA GLY A 75 8.21 0.53 6.91
C GLY A 75 9.50 0.41 6.10
N GLY A 76 10.16 -0.75 6.21
CA GLY A 76 11.35 -1.09 5.42
C GLY A 76 12.69 -0.91 6.16
N ASN A 77 13.76 -1.39 5.54
CA ASN A 77 15.14 -1.28 6.03
C ASN A 77 15.89 -0.04 5.46
N GLY A 78 15.19 0.83 4.72
CA GLY A 78 15.76 2.03 4.11
C GLY A 78 16.56 1.77 2.83
N LYS A 79 16.64 0.51 2.38
CA LYS A 79 17.30 0.08 1.15
C LYS A 79 16.43 -0.84 0.31
N ASP A 80 15.10 -0.82 0.54
CA ASP A 80 14.14 -1.72 -0.12
C ASP A 80 13.87 -1.41 -1.59
N GLY A 81 14.54 -0.38 -2.15
CA GLY A 81 14.56 -0.12 -3.59
C GLY A 81 13.21 0.16 -4.23
N CYS A 82 12.18 0.53 -3.46
CA CYS A 82 10.86 0.82 -4.01
C CYS A 82 10.85 2.17 -4.72
N ASN A 83 10.99 2.16 -6.05
CA ASN A 83 10.93 3.38 -6.86
C ASN A 83 9.53 4.01 -6.93
N LEU A 84 8.46 3.26 -6.62
CA LEU A 84 7.07 3.77 -6.64
C LEU A 84 6.77 4.81 -5.55
N VAL A 85 7.62 4.88 -4.51
CA VAL A 85 7.50 5.85 -3.41
C VAL A 85 8.60 6.92 -3.47
N ARG A 86 9.29 7.06 -4.61
CA ARG A 86 10.33 8.06 -4.83
C ARG A 86 9.95 8.95 -6.01
N ALA A 87 9.59 10.21 -5.72
CA ALA A 87 9.36 11.25 -6.74
C ALA A 87 10.67 11.92 -7.20
N ASP A 88 11.75 11.79 -6.44
CA ASP A 88 13.08 12.28 -6.83
C ASP A 88 13.69 11.47 -7.99
N ASN A 89 14.78 11.97 -8.59
CA ASN A 89 15.46 11.41 -9.75
C ASN A 89 15.77 9.91 -9.59
N ASN A 90 15.51 9.13 -10.65
CA ASN A 90 15.63 7.67 -10.70
C ASN A 90 14.68 6.91 -9.74
N GLY A 91 13.63 7.57 -9.26
CA GLY A 91 12.46 6.93 -8.67
C GLY A 91 11.46 6.52 -9.76
N ILE A 92 10.31 7.18 -9.79
CA ILE A 92 9.25 6.91 -10.79
C ILE A 92 9.72 7.17 -12.22
N LEU A 93 10.49 8.23 -12.44
CA LEU A 93 11.09 8.55 -13.74
C LEU A 93 12.59 8.28 -13.71
N LYS A 94 13.09 7.59 -14.74
CA LYS A 94 14.52 7.39 -14.94
C LYS A 94 15.14 8.67 -15.52
N GLY A 95 16.16 9.21 -14.87
CA GLY A 95 16.84 10.43 -15.31
C GLY A 95 16.06 11.73 -15.09
N GLY A 96 15.01 11.74 -14.26
CA GLY A 96 14.30 12.96 -13.89
C GLY A 96 13.27 12.75 -12.78
N SER A 97 12.53 13.82 -12.48
CA SER A 97 11.45 13.85 -11.48
C SER A 97 10.13 14.29 -12.14
N PRO A 98 8.96 13.88 -11.62
CA PRO A 98 7.67 14.31 -12.15
C PRO A 98 7.38 15.75 -11.71
N THR A 99 8.04 16.73 -12.33
CA THR A 99 7.99 18.15 -11.91
C THR A 99 6.74 18.92 -12.34
N ARG A 100 5.96 18.38 -13.28
CA ARG A 100 4.77 19.08 -13.82
C ARG A 100 3.54 18.96 -12.94
N HIS A 101 3.42 17.86 -12.21
CA HIS A 101 2.25 17.53 -11.42
C HIS A 101 2.69 16.85 -10.13
N ASN A 102 2.10 17.24 -9.01
CA ASN A 102 2.22 16.49 -7.78
C ASN A 102 1.61 15.11 -7.97
N LEU A 103 2.35 14.07 -7.58
CA LEU A 103 1.87 12.71 -7.66
C LEU A 103 1.02 12.40 -6.42
N THR A 104 -0.08 11.68 -6.62
CA THR A 104 -0.89 11.15 -5.54
C THR A 104 -1.27 9.69 -5.78
N TRP A 105 -1.21 8.86 -4.74
CA TRP A 105 -1.82 7.53 -4.70
C TRP A 105 -3.12 7.59 -3.87
N GLY A 106 -4.16 6.89 -4.34
CA GLY A 106 -5.42 6.77 -3.61
C GLY A 106 -6.31 8.02 -3.61
N GLY A 107 -6.13 8.95 -4.56
CA GLY A 107 -6.97 10.15 -4.68
C GLY A 107 -6.75 11.18 -3.58
N GLY A 108 -5.52 11.31 -3.06
CA GLY A 108 -5.17 12.24 -1.99
C GLY A 108 -4.71 11.58 -0.69
N VAL A 109 -4.73 10.25 -0.60
CA VAL A 109 -4.30 9.51 0.61
C VAL A 109 -2.79 9.62 0.82
N MET A 110 -1.99 9.43 -0.23
CA MET A 110 -0.53 9.57 -0.18
C MET A 110 -0.05 10.53 -1.27
N ASN A 111 0.43 11.70 -0.86
CA ASN A 111 0.83 12.79 -1.76
C ASN A 111 2.34 12.99 -1.76
N PHE A 112 2.92 13.22 -2.94
CA PHE A 112 4.33 13.50 -3.13
C PHE A 112 4.51 14.91 -3.69
N GLY A 113 5.56 15.59 -3.21
CA GLY A 113 6.02 16.82 -3.82
C GLY A 113 6.61 16.59 -5.22
N SER A 114 6.54 17.63 -6.03
CA SER A 114 7.25 17.77 -7.31
C SER A 114 8.71 18.16 -7.11
#